data_AF-A0A5C7PVF9-F1
#
_entry.id   AF-A0A5C7PVF9-F1
#
_cell.length_a   1.000
_cell.length_b   1.000
_cell.length_c   1.000
_cell.angle_alpha   90.00
_cell.angle_beta   90.00
_cell.angle_gamma   90.00
#
_symmetry.space_group_name_H-M   'P 1'
#
loop_
_entity.id
_entity.type
_entity.pdbx_description
1 polymer ?
#
loop_
_entity_poly.entity_id
_entity_poly.type
_entity_poly.pdbx_seq_one_letter_code
_entity_poly.pdbx_strand_id
1 'polypeptide(L)'
;MAKLVKIPNNVNIRAHFGYEAASSGRRTAGWNPTSHGPNTLLSQSLDKLRDRSNDLTRQNPYAAAILDKWVSNAIGTGIDLRFRHPKRQVREVLKKRWTQAWSRVDFDQQTDMGGLQALAFRTMVVAGEGLGLAGCPLKKPVNEESRCSLSYSRLIIYRRS
;
A
#
# COMPACT_ATOMS: atom_id res chain seq x y z
N MET A 1 40.88 59.64 -23.66
CA MET A 1 41.56 58.35 -23.85
C MET A 1 40.73 57.25 -23.19
N ALA A 2 39.97 56.45 -23.95
CA ALA A 2 39.21 55.33 -23.41
C ALA A 2 40.08 54.06 -23.49
N LYS A 3 40.32 53.42 -22.34
CA LYS A 3 41.13 52.20 -22.25
C LYS A 3 40.24 51.01 -22.60
N LEU A 4 40.54 50.36 -23.72
CA LEU A 4 39.86 49.15 -24.21
C LEU A 4 40.23 47.98 -23.30
N VAL A 5 39.29 47.55 -22.44
CA VAL A 5 39.45 46.36 -21.61
C VAL A 5 39.20 45.14 -22.49
N LYS A 6 40.25 44.36 -22.77
CA LYS A 6 40.12 43.06 -23.46
C LYS A 6 39.47 42.05 -22.51
N ILE A 7 38.24 41.65 -22.83
CA ILE A 7 37.57 40.50 -22.21
C ILE A 7 38.26 39.23 -22.74
N PRO A 8 38.73 38.31 -21.88
CA PRO A 8 39.37 37.08 -22.36
C PRO A 8 38.33 36.17 -23.04
N ASN A 9 38.58 35.80 -24.29
CA ASN A 9 37.77 34.89 -25.11
C ASN A 9 37.84 33.40 -24.68
N ASN A 10 38.21 33.11 -23.43
CA ASN A 10 38.31 31.75 -22.89
C ASN A 10 37.16 31.48 -21.89
N VAL A 11 35.93 31.76 -22.31
CA VAL A 11 34.78 31.15 -21.65
C VAL A 11 34.58 29.81 -22.35
N ASN A 12 35.08 28.74 -21.75
CA ASN A 12 34.73 27.39 -22.15
C ASN A 12 33.24 27.22 -21.86
N ILE A 13 32.39 27.49 -22.86
CA ILE A 13 30.94 27.33 -22.79
C ILE A 13 30.71 25.83 -22.63
N ARG A 14 30.64 25.38 -21.37
CA ARG A 14 30.22 24.02 -21.03
C ARG A 14 28.88 23.84 -21.71
N ALA A 15 28.80 22.88 -22.62
CA ALA A 15 27.55 22.50 -23.25
C ALA A 15 26.53 22.28 -22.15
N HIS A 16 25.57 23.20 -22.03
CA HIS A 16 24.40 22.97 -21.22
C HIS A 16 23.63 21.88 -21.96
N PHE A 17 23.86 20.62 -21.58
CA PHE A 17 22.91 19.57 -21.92
C PHE A 17 21.56 20.07 -21.40
N GLY A 18 20.60 20.30 -22.31
CA GLY A 18 19.29 20.89 -21.99
C GLY A 18 18.50 20.12 -20.93
N TYR A 19 18.97 18.92 -20.55
CA TYR A 19 18.57 18.17 -19.38
C TYR A 19 19.79 17.82 -18.52
N GLU A 20 19.71 18.05 -17.19
CA GLU A 20 20.70 17.55 -16.23
C GLU A 20 20.90 16.03 -16.34
N ALA A 21 19.86 15.32 -16.79
CA ALA A 21 19.84 13.88 -16.98
C ALA A 21 20.87 13.37 -18.01
N ALA A 22 21.23 14.19 -19.01
CA ALA A 22 22.19 13.82 -20.05
C ALA A 22 23.63 14.26 -19.73
N SER A 23 23.84 14.93 -18.59
CA SER A 23 25.16 15.36 -18.16
C SER A 23 25.98 14.16 -17.69
N SER A 24 27.21 14.02 -18.18
CA SER A 24 28.14 12.94 -17.83
C SER A 24 29.25 13.37 -16.83
N GLY A 25 28.98 14.40 -16.02
CA GLY A 25 29.94 14.95 -15.05
C GLY A 25 30.06 14.14 -13.75
N ARG A 26 30.95 14.55 -12.82
CA ARG A 26 31.13 13.87 -11.51
C ARG A 26 29.84 13.72 -10.72
N ARG A 27 28.92 14.68 -10.84
CA ARG A 27 27.61 14.67 -10.16
C ARG A 27 26.71 13.51 -10.62
N THR A 28 26.90 13.00 -11.83
CA THR A 28 26.15 11.87 -12.38
C THR A 28 26.97 10.57 -12.41
N ALA A 29 28.21 10.56 -11.90
CA ALA A 29 29.10 9.39 -11.93
C ALA A 29 28.58 8.18 -11.11
N GLY A 30 27.73 8.41 -10.11
CA GLY A 30 27.07 7.34 -9.35
C GLY A 30 25.70 6.93 -9.90
N TRP A 31 25.21 7.62 -10.93
CA TRP A 31 23.90 7.35 -11.51
C TRP A 31 24.06 6.45 -12.74
N ASN A 32 23.73 5.18 -12.55
CA ASN A 32 23.74 4.19 -13.62
C ASN A 32 22.29 3.84 -14.00
N PRO A 33 21.63 4.64 -14.87
CA PRO A 33 20.27 4.34 -15.31
C PRO A 33 20.28 3.05 -16.14
N THR A 34 19.50 2.06 -15.70
CA THR A 34 19.37 0.80 -16.44
C THR A 34 18.39 0.98 -17.60
N SER A 35 18.62 0.31 -18.72
CA SER A 35 17.64 0.23 -19.81
C SER A 35 16.46 -0.70 -19.49
N HIS A 36 16.52 -1.44 -18.37
CA HIS A 36 15.47 -2.36 -17.96
C HIS A 36 14.27 -1.60 -17.39
N GLY A 37 13.07 -2.11 -17.68
CA GLY A 37 11.85 -1.59 -17.10
C GLY A 37 11.80 -1.78 -15.57
N PRO A 38 11.00 -0.97 -14.85
CA PRO A 38 10.88 -1.04 -13.39
C PRO A 38 10.54 -2.45 -12.89
N ASN A 39 9.64 -3.15 -13.59
CA ASN A 39 9.21 -4.49 -13.20
C ASN A 39 10.35 -5.51 -13.23
N THR A 40 11.24 -5.44 -14.23
CA THR A 40 12.38 -6.36 -14.36
C THR A 40 13.38 -6.17 -13.22
N LEU A 41 13.65 -4.92 -12.82
CA LEU A 41 14.52 -4.60 -11.69
C LEU A 41 13.91 -5.03 -10.35
N LEU A 42 12.61 -4.82 -10.20
CA LEU A 42 11.87 -5.22 -9.01
C LEU A 42 11.89 -6.74 -8.84
N SER A 43 11.60 -7.52 -9.88
CA SER A 43 11.58 -8.99 -9.79
C SER A 43 12.89 -9.61 -9.29
N GLN A 44 14.04 -8.98 -9.54
CA GLN A 44 15.36 -9.46 -9.09
C GLN A 44 15.72 -9.02 -7.67
N SER A 45 15.11 -7.96 -7.16
CA SER A 45 15.52 -7.30 -5.90
C SER A 45 14.43 -7.25 -4.84
N LEU A 46 13.23 -7.76 -5.14
CA LEU A 46 12.03 -7.64 -4.31
C LEU A 46 12.23 -8.15 -2.89
N ASP A 47 12.87 -9.31 -2.71
CA ASP A 47 13.08 -9.89 -1.38
C ASP A 47 13.97 -8.99 -0.51
N LYS A 48 15.09 -8.51 -1.07
CA LYS A 48 15.98 -7.56 -0.36
C LYS A 48 15.29 -6.24 -0.05
N LEU A 49 14.41 -5.76 -0.93
CA LEU A 49 13.64 -4.54 -0.69
C LEU A 49 12.64 -4.73 0.45
N ARG A 50 11.96 -5.89 0.51
CA ARG A 50 11.03 -6.24 1.60
C ARG A 50 11.75 -6.37 2.94
N ASP A 51 12.89 -7.04 2.97
CA ASP A 51 13.68 -7.19 4.19
C ASP A 51 14.15 -5.83 4.71
N ARG A 52 14.68 -4.99 3.84
CA ARG A 52 15.12 -3.62 4.19
C ARG A 52 13.96 -2.72 4.60
N SER A 53 12.79 -2.86 3.97
CA SER A 53 11.57 -2.13 4.38
C SER A 53 11.17 -2.50 5.82
N ASN A 54 11.10 -3.80 6.12
CA ASN A 54 10.81 -4.28 7.47
C ASN A 54 11.85 -3.80 8.48
N ASP A 55 13.13 -3.88 8.13
CA ASP A 55 14.24 -3.44 8.97
C ASP A 55 14.16 -1.93 9.26
N LEU A 56 13.89 -1.11 8.24
CA LEU A 56 13.70 0.34 8.39
C LEU A 56 12.55 0.67 9.35
N THR A 57 11.43 -0.06 9.30
CA THR A 57 10.32 0.19 10.22
C THR A 57 10.65 -0.11 11.68
N ARG A 58 11.62 -1.00 11.95
CA ARG A 58 12.04 -1.38 13.31
C ARG A 58 13.16 -0.49 13.83
N GLN A 59 14.09 -0.11 12.95
CA GLN A 59 15.26 0.68 13.33
C GLN A 59 14.96 2.19 13.37
N ASN A 60 14.09 2.69 12.50
CA ASN A 60 13.85 4.12 12.36
C ASN A 60 12.51 4.53 13.01
N PRO A 61 12.52 5.32 14.10
CA PRO A 61 11.29 5.75 14.76
C PRO A 61 10.42 6.66 13.88
N TYR A 62 11.01 7.41 12.93
CA TYR A 62 10.24 8.23 11.99
C TYR A 62 9.45 7.37 11.01
N ALA A 63 10.03 6.27 10.54
CA ALA A 63 9.35 5.34 9.63
C ALA A 63 8.15 4.68 10.32
N ALA A 64 8.33 4.23 11.57
CA ALA A 64 7.24 3.71 12.39
C ALA A 64 6.12 4.75 12.60
N ALA A 65 6.48 5.98 12.98
CA ALA A 65 5.50 7.04 13.20
C ALA A 65 4.72 7.44 11.93
N ILE A 66 5.37 7.41 10.75
CA ILE A 66 4.69 7.66 9.47
C ILE A 66 3.69 6.53 9.18
N LEU A 67 4.09 5.28 9.39
CA LEU A 67 3.23 4.13 9.18
C LEU A 67 1.98 4.17 10.06
N ASP A 68 2.14 4.50 11.34
CA ASP A 68 1.02 4.60 12.27
C ASP A 68 0.05 5.73 11.88
N LYS A 69 0.59 6.88 11.45
CA LYS A 69 -0.23 7.99 10.91
C LYS A 69 -0.98 7.58 9.66
N TRP A 70 -0.35 6.83 8.76
CA TRP A 70 -1.00 6.34 7.55
C TRP A 70 -2.14 5.38 7.86
N VAL A 71 -1.90 4.41 8.73
CA VAL A 71 -2.94 3.45 9.17
C VAL A 71 -4.10 4.19 9.83
N SER A 72 -3.80 5.12 10.75
CA SER A 72 -4.81 5.91 11.44
C SER A 72 -5.63 6.78 10.49
N ASN A 73 -5.00 7.45 9.53
CA ASN A 73 -5.71 8.27 8.56
C ASN A 73 -6.54 7.45 7.57
N ALA A 74 -6.06 6.27 7.17
CA ALA A 74 -6.76 5.44 6.20
C ALA A 74 -7.98 4.71 6.80
N ILE A 75 -7.87 4.27 8.06
CA ILE A 75 -8.85 3.34 8.66
C ILE A 75 -9.50 3.91 9.92
N GLY A 76 -8.85 4.83 10.62
CA GLY A 76 -9.24 5.27 11.96
C GLY A 76 -10.64 5.90 12.07
N THR A 77 -11.23 6.37 10.97
CA THR A 77 -12.62 6.86 10.95
C THR A 77 -13.67 5.73 10.93
N GLY A 78 -13.24 4.49 10.74
CA GLY A 78 -14.12 3.34 10.49
C GLY A 78 -14.65 3.32 9.06
N ILE A 79 -14.87 2.11 8.53
CA ILE A 79 -15.49 1.89 7.22
C ILE A 79 -16.93 1.44 7.44
N ASP A 80 -17.90 2.26 7.01
CA ASP A 80 -19.32 1.88 7.01
C ASP A 80 -19.78 1.51 5.59
N LEU A 81 -20.61 0.46 5.49
CA LEU A 81 -21.17 0.02 4.22
C LEU A 81 -22.53 0.65 3.96
N ARG A 82 -22.66 1.28 2.80
CA ARG A 82 -23.95 1.78 2.30
C ARG A 82 -24.55 0.77 1.32
N PHE A 83 -25.53 0.00 1.78
CA PHE A 83 -26.24 -0.97 0.96
C PHE A 83 -27.18 -0.30 -0.05
N ARG A 84 -26.98 -0.58 -1.33
CA ARG A 84 -27.85 -0.16 -2.43
C ARG A 84 -28.84 -1.27 -2.75
N HIS A 85 -30.00 -1.26 -2.09
CA HIS A 85 -31.10 -2.19 -2.37
C HIS A 85 -32.42 -1.41 -2.48
N PRO A 86 -33.34 -1.72 -3.40
CA PRO A 86 -34.57 -0.95 -3.60
C PRO A 86 -35.49 -0.92 -2.37
N LYS A 87 -35.67 -2.05 -1.68
CA LYS A 87 -36.50 -2.16 -0.47
C LYS A 87 -35.76 -1.68 0.78
N ARG A 88 -36.35 -0.74 1.54
CA ARG A 88 -35.78 -0.21 2.80
C ARG A 88 -35.57 -1.29 3.87
N GLN A 89 -36.56 -2.16 4.08
CA GLN A 89 -36.51 -3.23 5.09
C GLN A 89 -35.29 -4.14 4.89
N VAL A 90 -34.96 -4.48 3.63
CA VAL A 90 -33.80 -5.32 3.32
C VAL A 90 -32.48 -4.59 3.63
N ARG A 91 -32.40 -3.28 3.36
CA ARG A 91 -31.21 -2.49 3.72
C ARG A 91 -30.96 -2.47 5.22
N GLU A 92 -32.02 -2.37 6.03
CA GLU A 92 -31.93 -2.40 7.49
C GLU A 92 -31.46 -3.76 8.00
N VAL A 93 -31.98 -4.85 7.43
CA VAL A 93 -31.53 -6.21 7.76
C VAL A 93 -30.06 -6.41 7.38
N LEU A 94 -29.64 -5.97 6.19
CA LEU A 94 -28.25 -6.05 5.75
C LEU A 94 -27.32 -5.23 6.65
N LYS A 95 -27.73 -4.00 7.01
CA LYS A 95 -26.98 -3.16 7.94
C LYS A 95 -26.82 -3.84 9.29
N LYS A 96 -27.91 -4.39 9.85
CA LYS A 96 -27.87 -5.12 11.12
C LYS A 96 -26.93 -6.35 11.05
N ARG A 97 -27.03 -7.15 9.99
CA ARG A 97 -26.15 -8.32 9.78
C ARG A 97 -24.69 -7.91 9.62
N TRP A 98 -24.42 -6.82 8.91
CA TRP A 98 -23.07 -6.28 8.76
C TRP A 98 -22.47 -5.86 10.09
N THR A 99 -23.19 -5.07 10.90
CA THR A 99 -22.71 -4.66 12.23
C THR A 99 -22.44 -5.86 13.15
N GLN A 100 -23.26 -6.92 13.07
CA GLN A 100 -23.03 -8.16 13.82
C GLN A 100 -21.83 -8.95 13.31
N ALA A 101 -21.61 -8.99 12.00
CA ALA A 101 -20.46 -9.65 11.41
C ALA A 101 -19.16 -8.89 11.67
N TRP A 102 -19.22 -7.56 11.71
CA TRP A 102 -18.07 -6.67 11.92
C TRP A 102 -17.30 -6.99 13.21
N SER A 103 -18.01 -7.30 14.29
CA SER A 103 -17.40 -7.65 15.58
C SER A 103 -17.04 -9.14 15.72
N ARG A 104 -17.46 -10.01 14.79
CA ARG A 104 -17.30 -11.47 14.87
C ARG A 104 -16.43 -12.03 13.75
N VAL A 105 -15.75 -11.16 13.01
CA VAL A 105 -15.04 -11.55 11.81
C VAL A 105 -13.73 -12.30 12.13
N ASP A 106 -13.12 -11.98 13.28
CA ASP A 106 -11.87 -12.59 13.72
C ASP A 106 -12.14 -13.96 14.36
N PHE A 107 -11.36 -14.96 13.96
CA PHE A 107 -11.50 -16.33 14.47
C PHE A 107 -11.11 -16.41 15.95
N ASP A 108 -10.03 -15.71 16.33
CA ASP A 108 -9.53 -15.66 17.70
C ASP A 108 -10.26 -14.62 18.56
N GLN A 109 -11.17 -13.84 17.97
CA GLN A 109 -11.96 -12.78 18.62
C GLN A 109 -11.10 -11.75 19.38
N GLN A 110 -9.86 -11.53 18.95
CA GLN A 110 -8.96 -10.53 19.53
C GLN A 110 -9.23 -9.14 18.97
N THR A 111 -9.74 -9.07 17.74
CA THR A 111 -9.98 -7.81 17.05
C THR A 111 -11.28 -7.81 16.24
N ASP A 112 -11.71 -6.63 15.83
CA ASP A 112 -12.83 -6.46 14.93
C ASP A 112 -12.36 -6.36 13.47
N MET A 113 -13.30 -6.22 12.52
CA MET A 113 -12.93 -6.04 11.12
C MET A 113 -12.08 -4.78 10.88
N GLY A 114 -12.19 -3.75 11.71
CA GLY A 114 -11.36 -2.55 11.64
C GLY A 114 -9.89 -2.84 11.98
N GLY A 115 -9.65 -3.63 13.01
CA GLY A 115 -8.29 -4.07 13.35
C GLY A 115 -7.67 -5.01 12.33
N LEU A 116 -8.46 -5.92 11.73
CA LEU A 116 -7.97 -6.73 10.61
C LEU A 116 -7.63 -5.88 9.38
N GLN A 117 -8.43 -4.85 9.09
CA GLN A 117 -8.12 -3.89 8.03
C GLN A 117 -6.84 -3.11 8.35
N ALA A 118 -6.65 -2.69 9.61
CA ALA A 118 -5.45 -1.98 10.04
C ALA A 118 -4.21 -2.86 9.85
N LEU A 119 -4.30 -4.13 10.22
CA LEU A 119 -3.24 -5.11 9.99
C LEU A 119 -2.95 -5.30 8.49
N ALA A 120 -3.98 -5.50 7.68
CA ALA A 120 -3.85 -5.70 6.23
C ALA A 120 -3.25 -4.48 5.52
N PHE A 121 -3.66 -3.27 5.91
CA PHE A 121 -3.11 -2.04 5.34
C PHE A 121 -1.66 -1.84 5.78
N ARG A 122 -1.34 -2.11 7.05
CA ARG A 122 0.04 -2.04 7.55
C ARG A 122 0.96 -3.01 6.82
N THR A 123 0.53 -4.26 6.60
CA THR A 123 1.33 -5.25 5.85
C THR A 123 1.48 -4.85 4.38
N MET A 124 0.44 -4.32 3.74
CA MET A 124 0.51 -3.81 2.38
C MET A 124 1.53 -2.66 2.25
N VAL A 125 1.57 -1.72 3.19
CA VAL A 125 2.53 -0.61 3.13
C VAL A 125 3.98 -1.08 3.32
N VAL A 126 4.23 -2.04 4.23
CA VAL A 126 5.59 -2.49 4.55
C VAL A 126 6.11 -3.56 3.59
N ALA A 127 5.30 -4.58 3.28
CA ALA A 127 5.68 -5.76 2.50
C ALA A 127 5.18 -5.73 1.04
N GLY A 128 4.25 -4.82 0.73
CA GLY A 128 3.64 -4.68 -0.60
C GLY A 128 2.37 -5.51 -0.79
N GLU A 129 2.17 -6.55 0.02
CA GLU A 129 1.02 -7.45 -0.07
C GLU A 129 0.62 -8.01 1.29
N GLY A 130 -0.62 -8.47 1.39
CA GLY A 130 -1.16 -9.13 2.57
C GLY A 130 -2.21 -10.15 2.15
N LEU A 131 -2.19 -11.32 2.78
CA LEU A 131 -3.15 -12.40 2.54
C LEU A 131 -4.08 -12.52 3.75
N GLY A 132 -5.38 -12.37 3.52
CA GLY A 132 -6.42 -12.68 4.50
C GLY A 132 -7.06 -14.02 4.17
N LEU A 133 -7.14 -14.91 5.16
CA LEU A 133 -7.88 -16.16 5.03
C LEU A 133 -9.27 -15.97 5.60
N ALA A 134 -10.28 -16.17 4.76
CA ALA A 134 -11.67 -16.18 5.17
C ALA A 134 -12.17 -17.63 5.18
N GLY A 135 -12.59 -18.10 6.34
CA GLY A 135 -13.22 -19.41 6.50
C GLY A 135 -14.51 -19.27 7.30
N CYS A 136 -15.55 -19.99 6.92
CA CYS A 136 -16.69 -20.15 7.81
C CYS A 136 -16.30 -21.16 8.90
N PRO A 137 -16.43 -20.84 10.19
CA PRO A 137 -16.16 -21.79 11.25
C PRO A 137 -17.16 -22.95 11.15
N LEU A 138 -16.70 -24.10 10.63
CA LEU A 138 -17.45 -25.35 10.62
C LEU A 138 -17.49 -25.92 12.05
N LYS A 139 -18.28 -25.30 12.94
CA LYS A 139 -18.63 -25.88 14.23
C LYS A 139 -19.92 -25.30 14.80
N LYS A 140 -21.05 -25.63 14.17
CA LYS A 140 -22.34 -25.70 14.85
C LYS A 140 -23.07 -26.97 14.40
N PRO A 141 -23.70 -27.73 15.31
CA PRO A 141 -24.55 -28.85 14.92
C PRO A 141 -25.69 -28.35 14.01
N VAL A 142 -26.02 -29.20 13.04
CA VAL A 142 -26.92 -28.96 11.91
C VAL A 142 -28.38 -28.94 12.39
N ASN A 143 -28.79 -27.90 13.13
CA ASN A 143 -30.14 -27.83 13.69
C ASN A 143 -30.74 -26.42 13.66
N GLU A 144 -30.11 -25.47 12.98
CA GLU A 144 -30.67 -24.13 12.78
C GLU A 144 -30.27 -23.63 11.41
N GLU A 145 -31.17 -22.87 10.78
CA GLU A 145 -31.22 -22.44 9.38
C GLU A 145 -30.07 -21.50 8.93
N SER A 146 -28.89 -21.65 9.52
CA SER A 146 -27.66 -20.92 9.28
C SER A 146 -26.80 -21.65 8.25
N ARG A 147 -27.34 -21.87 7.04
CA ARG A 147 -26.51 -22.27 5.90
C ARG A 147 -25.51 -21.15 5.64
N CYS A 148 -24.24 -21.40 5.96
CA CYS A 148 -23.11 -20.61 5.49
C CYS A 148 -22.99 -20.81 3.98
N SER A 149 -23.83 -20.14 3.19
CA SER A 149 -23.82 -20.20 1.73
C SER A 149 -22.74 -19.27 1.17
N LEU A 150 -21.51 -19.43 1.62
CA LEU A 150 -20.33 -18.93 0.92
C LEU A 150 -19.59 -20.16 0.42
N SER A 151 -20.18 -20.74 -0.63
CA SER A 151 -19.45 -21.58 -1.56
C SER A 151 -18.25 -20.77 -2.03
N TYR A 152 -17.08 -21.31 -1.72
CA TYR A 152 -15.73 -20.90 -2.07
C TYR A 152 -15.60 -20.07 -3.37
N SER A 153 -15.94 -18.78 -3.35
CA SER A 153 -15.70 -17.87 -4.47
C SER A 153 -14.55 -16.96 -4.07
N ARG A 154 -13.35 -17.31 -4.54
CA ARG A 154 -12.09 -16.54 -4.47
C ARG A 154 -12.36 -15.04 -4.65
N LEU A 155 -12.39 -14.29 -3.55
CA LEU A 155 -12.33 -12.83 -3.60
C LEU A 155 -10.86 -12.42 -3.52
N ILE A 156 -10.17 -12.50 -4.66
CA ILE A 156 -8.85 -11.90 -4.81
C ILE A 156 -9.07 -10.40 -5.00
N ILE A 157 -8.74 -9.60 -4.00
CA ILE A 157 -8.74 -8.14 -4.11
C ILE A 157 -7.51 -7.73 -4.95
N TYR A 158 -7.67 -7.67 -6.27
CA TYR A 158 -6.72 -6.96 -7.14
C TYR A 158 -7.17 -5.50 -7.28
N ARG A 159 -6.30 -4.57 -6.90
CA ARG A 159 -6.39 -3.18 -7.34
C ARG A 159 -6.08 -3.14 -8.84
N ARG A 160 -7.09 -2.82 -9.65
CA ARG A 160 -6.91 -2.51 -11.07
C ARG A 160 -6.44 -1.06 -11.19
N SER A 161 -5.13 -0.85 -11.34
CA SER A 161 -4.52 0.35 -11.95
C SER A 161 -3.14 -0.03 -12.43
#